data_AF-A0A3D2FA13-F1
#
_entry.id   AF-A0A3D2FA13-F1
#
_cell.length_a   1.000
_cell.length_b   1.000
_cell.length_c   1.000
_cell.angle_alpha   90.00
_cell.angle_beta   90.00
_cell.angle_gamma   90.00
#
_symmetry.space_group_name_H-M   'P 1'
#
loop_
_entity.id
_entity.type
_entity.pdbx_description
1 polymer ?
#
loop_
_entity_poly.entity_id
_entity_poly.type
_entity_poly.pdbx_seq_one_letter_code
_entity_poly.pdbx_strand_id
1 'polypeptide(L)'
;QQDGFLPHMEDGTILLVGATTENPSFELNAAVLSRSQVLVLERLDHADLELLAQRAEQELECQLPLDQPAREALLEMADGDGRTLLNLIEQVAAWETDTKFDKATLSTRLMRRAAQYDKSGDSHYNLISALHKSVRGSDPDAALYWFARMLEGGEDPRFLARRITRMAVEDIGLADPQAQGVCLQSWETYERLGSPEGELALAQAVTYLALAPKSNATYVAYKAARNAAKQTGSEPPPKH
;
A
#
# COMPACT_ATOMS: atom_id res chain seq x y z
N GLN A 1 -19.48 -5.78 -16.28
CA GLN A 1 -19.84 -4.37 -16.00
C GLN A 1 -19.27 -3.41 -17.04
N GLN A 2 -18.02 -3.59 -17.51
CA GLN A 2 -17.40 -2.68 -18.49
C GLN A 2 -17.98 -2.74 -19.92
N ASP A 3 -18.48 -3.90 -20.38
CA ASP A 3 -19.08 -4.04 -21.73
C ASP A 3 -20.34 -3.19 -21.96
N GLY A 4 -21.00 -2.74 -20.89
CA GLY A 4 -22.18 -1.89 -20.98
C GLY A 4 -21.89 -0.50 -21.54
N PHE A 5 -20.63 -0.06 -21.55
CA PHE A 5 -20.24 1.25 -22.08
C PHE A 5 -19.97 1.23 -23.59
N LEU A 6 -19.72 0.06 -24.18
CA LEU A 6 -19.26 -0.06 -25.58
C LEU A 6 -20.23 0.55 -26.60
N PRO A 7 -21.56 0.29 -26.56
CA PRO A 7 -22.47 0.85 -27.56
C PRO A 7 -22.47 2.39 -27.55
N HIS A 8 -22.35 2.99 -26.37
CA HIS A 8 -22.37 4.45 -26.16
C HIS A 8 -21.04 5.12 -26.48
N MET A 9 -19.93 4.40 -26.39
CA MET A 9 -18.62 4.86 -26.87
C MET A 9 -18.57 4.84 -28.40
N GLU A 10 -19.16 3.82 -29.02
CA GLU A 10 -19.14 3.61 -30.47
C GLU A 10 -20.06 4.57 -31.23
N ASP A 11 -21.24 4.86 -30.70
CA ASP A 11 -22.19 5.80 -31.30
C ASP A 11 -21.87 7.28 -30.97
N GLY A 12 -20.84 7.52 -30.15
CA GLY A 12 -20.37 8.85 -29.75
C GLY A 12 -21.24 9.54 -28.69
N THR A 13 -22.18 8.84 -28.06
CA THR A 13 -23.00 9.38 -26.98
C THR A 13 -22.16 9.81 -25.79
N ILE A 14 -21.04 9.11 -25.51
CA ILE A 14 -20.13 9.43 -24.41
C ILE A 14 -18.66 9.49 -24.86
N LEU A 15 -17.90 10.37 -24.23
CA LEU A 15 -16.43 10.29 -24.17
C LEU A 15 -16.04 9.71 -22.81
N LEU A 16 -15.44 8.51 -22.81
CA LEU A 16 -14.99 7.86 -21.59
C LEU A 16 -13.56 8.28 -21.25
N VAL A 17 -13.36 8.85 -20.06
CA VAL A 17 -12.03 9.14 -19.49
C VAL A 17 -11.84 8.28 -18.25
N GLY A 18 -10.95 7.29 -18.34
CA GLY A 18 -10.59 6.40 -17.24
C GLY A 18 -9.23 6.77 -16.65
N ALA A 19 -9.10 6.69 -15.33
CA ALA A 19 -7.83 6.85 -14.62
C ALA A 19 -7.56 5.60 -13.77
N THR A 20 -6.31 5.13 -13.78
CA THR A 20 -5.87 3.97 -12.99
C THR A 20 -4.40 4.11 -12.64
N THR A 21 -4.00 3.60 -11.48
CA THR A 21 -2.60 3.44 -11.07
C THR A 21 -2.03 2.07 -11.47
N GLU A 22 -2.90 1.13 -11.84
CA GLU A 22 -2.55 -0.21 -12.30
C GLU A 22 -2.38 -0.24 -13.82
N ASN A 23 -1.62 -1.22 -14.34
CA ASN A 23 -1.46 -1.35 -15.78
C ASN A 23 -2.83 -1.65 -16.44
N PRO A 24 -3.30 -0.79 -17.37
CA PRO A 24 -4.63 -0.89 -17.96
C PRO A 24 -4.92 -2.23 -18.63
N SER A 25 -3.90 -2.92 -19.14
CA SER A 25 -4.06 -4.21 -19.82
C SER A 25 -4.49 -5.37 -18.92
N PHE A 26 -4.35 -5.25 -17.60
CA PHE A 26 -4.79 -6.27 -16.63
C PHE A 26 -6.21 -6.03 -16.09
N GLU A 27 -6.64 -4.78 -16.01
CA GLU A 27 -7.89 -4.36 -15.35
C GLU A 27 -9.01 -3.99 -16.34
N LEU A 28 -8.67 -3.69 -17.59
CA LEU A 28 -9.64 -3.37 -18.64
C LEU A 28 -9.80 -4.54 -19.62
N ASN A 29 -11.04 -4.79 -20.03
CA ASN A 29 -11.29 -5.73 -21.10
C ASN A 29 -10.74 -5.22 -22.45
N ALA A 30 -10.40 -6.16 -23.34
CA ALA A 30 -9.76 -5.84 -24.62
C ALA A 30 -10.63 -4.96 -25.54
N ALA A 31 -11.96 -5.00 -25.37
CA ALA A 31 -12.90 -4.24 -26.19
C ALA A 31 -12.92 -2.75 -25.84
N VAL A 32 -12.84 -2.40 -24.55
CA VAL A 32 -12.72 -1.01 -24.09
C VAL A 32 -11.33 -0.48 -24.41
N LEU A 33 -10.29 -1.29 -24.21
CA LEU A 33 -8.91 -0.89 -24.47
C LEU A 33 -8.67 -0.57 -25.96
N SER A 34 -9.25 -1.33 -26.89
CA SER A 34 -9.10 -1.08 -28.33
C SER A 34 -9.77 0.20 -28.83
N ARG A 35 -10.65 0.81 -28.02
CA ARG A 35 -11.37 2.06 -28.31
C ARG A 35 -10.88 3.23 -27.45
N SER A 36 -9.84 3.03 -26.65
CA SER A 36 -9.29 4.01 -25.73
C SER A 36 -7.86 4.38 -26.11
N GLN A 37 -7.49 5.65 -25.98
CA GLN A 37 -6.09 6.07 -26.02
C GLN A 37 -5.49 5.94 -24.61
N VAL A 38 -4.36 5.24 -24.49
CA VAL A 38 -3.65 5.10 -23.22
C VAL A 38 -2.59 6.20 -23.13
N LEU A 39 -2.70 7.04 -22.10
CA LEU A 39 -1.71 8.05 -21.75
C LEU A 39 -1.02 7.63 -20.45
N VAL A 40 0.31 7.61 -20.45
CA VAL A 40 1.10 7.38 -19.24
C VAL A 40 1.33 8.73 -18.58
N LEU A 41 0.88 8.86 -17.34
CA LEU A 41 1.16 10.03 -16.51
C LEU A 41 2.33 9.68 -15.58
N GLU A 42 3.32 10.56 -15.55
CA GLU A 42 4.46 10.45 -14.66
C GLU A 42 4.19 11.20 -13.36
N ARG A 43 4.94 10.84 -12.32
CA ARG A 43 4.95 11.59 -11.06
C ARG A 43 5.49 13.00 -11.30
N LEU A 44 4.95 13.97 -10.58
CA LEU A 44 5.41 15.36 -10.66
C LEU A 44 6.86 15.45 -10.17
N ASP A 45 7.68 16.19 -10.89
CA ASP A 45 9.03 16.50 -10.42
C ASP A 45 8.99 17.61 -9.36
N HIS A 46 10.16 17.90 -8.77
CA HIS A 46 10.24 18.90 -7.71
C HIS A 46 9.87 20.31 -8.20
N ALA A 47 10.13 20.66 -9.46
CA ALA A 47 9.80 21.98 -10.00
C ALA A 47 8.29 22.12 -10.23
N ASP A 48 7.64 21.06 -10.70
CA ASP A 48 6.20 20.98 -10.86
C ASP A 48 5.45 21.04 -9.53
N LEU A 49 5.95 20.34 -8.50
CA LEU A 49 5.40 20.39 -7.14
C LEU A 49 5.53 21.80 -6.55
N GLU A 50 6.68 22.44 -6.73
CA GLU A 50 6.92 23.82 -6.30
C GLU A 50 5.95 24.80 -6.99
N LEU A 51 5.74 24.65 -8.30
CA LEU A 51 4.76 25.44 -9.05
C LEU A 51 3.32 25.21 -8.56
N LEU A 52 2.98 23.96 -8.24
CA LEU A 52 1.67 23.62 -7.67
C LEU A 52 1.48 24.26 -6.29
N ALA A 53 2.52 24.26 -5.45
CA ALA A 53 2.49 24.91 -4.14
C ALA A 53 2.26 26.42 -4.25
N GLN A 54 2.97 27.10 -5.16
CA GLN A 54 2.77 28.53 -5.41
C GLN A 54 1.34 28.86 -5.85
N ARG A 55 0.73 28.01 -6.71
CA ARG A 55 -0.67 28.18 -7.13
C ARG A 55 -1.64 28.00 -5.96
N ALA A 56 -1.38 27.03 -5.08
CA ALA A 56 -2.20 26.81 -3.91
C ALA A 56 -2.11 27.97 -2.91
N GLU A 57 -0.91 28.53 -2.68
CA GLU A 57 -0.72 29.73 -1.85
C GLU A 57 -1.45 30.96 -2.39
N GLN A 58 -1.49 31.12 -3.72
CA GLN A 58 -2.25 32.17 -4.38
C GLN A 58 -3.75 32.00 -4.20
N GLU A 59 -4.27 30.78 -4.38
CA GLU A 59 -5.71 30.49 -4.24
C GLU A 59 -6.18 30.62 -2.79
N LEU A 60 -5.35 30.23 -1.82
CA LEU A 60 -5.63 30.36 -0.39
C LEU A 60 -5.40 31.77 0.16
N GLU A 61 -4.88 32.68 -0.66
CA GLU A 61 -4.44 34.03 -0.26
C GLU A 61 -3.52 34.00 0.98
N CYS A 62 -2.70 32.95 1.10
CA CYS A 62 -1.91 32.65 2.28
C CYS A 62 -0.54 32.10 1.88
N GLN A 63 0.53 32.72 2.40
CA GLN A 63 1.87 32.14 2.31
C GLN A 63 2.04 31.09 3.39
N LEU A 64 2.59 29.93 3.02
CA LEU A 64 2.86 28.89 4.00
C LEU A 64 3.90 29.41 5.00
N PRO A 65 3.65 29.27 6.32
CA PRO A 65 4.57 29.71 7.36
C PRO A 65 5.73 28.72 7.47
N LEU A 66 6.51 28.53 6.40
CA LEU A 66 7.63 27.60 6.31
C LEU A 66 8.91 28.38 5.98
N ASP A 67 10.01 27.95 6.59
CA ASP A 67 11.34 28.30 6.08
C ASP A 67 11.69 27.47 4.83
N GLN A 68 12.80 27.82 4.18
CA GLN A 68 13.19 27.15 2.93
C GLN A 68 13.43 25.64 3.12
N PRO A 69 14.18 25.17 4.15
CA PRO A 69 14.34 23.74 4.41
C PRO A 69 13.02 23.00 4.72
N ALA A 70 12.07 23.64 5.41
CA ALA A 70 10.77 23.06 5.70
C ALA A 70 9.90 22.97 4.44
N ARG A 71 9.99 23.98 3.56
CA ARG A 71 9.28 23.98 2.27
C ARG A 71 9.79 22.86 1.36
N GLU A 72 11.10 22.70 1.26
CA GLU A 72 11.71 21.57 0.54
C GLU A 72 11.25 20.23 1.12
N ALA A 73 11.25 20.10 2.45
CA ALA A 73 10.75 18.89 3.11
C ALA A 73 9.26 18.63 2.82
N LEU A 74 8.41 19.66 2.76
CA LEU A 74 7.00 19.52 2.40
C LEU A 74 6.84 18.93 0.99
N LEU A 75 7.63 19.41 0.03
CA LEU A 75 7.62 18.92 -1.35
C LEU A 75 8.16 17.49 -1.44
N GLU A 76 9.23 17.17 -0.69
CA GLU A 76 9.78 15.81 -0.57
C GLU A 76 8.72 14.83 -0.02
N MET A 77 7.93 15.24 0.97
CA MET A 77 6.87 14.43 1.58
C MET A 77 5.74 14.09 0.60
N ALA A 78 5.52 14.90 -0.43
CA ALA A 78 4.50 14.63 -1.45
C ALA A 78 4.92 13.55 -2.45
N ASP A 79 6.21 13.24 -2.59
CA ASP A 79 6.76 12.16 -3.42
C ASP A 79 6.17 12.12 -4.85
N GLY A 80 5.98 13.30 -5.45
CA GLY A 80 5.44 13.47 -6.81
C GLY A 80 3.92 13.34 -6.95
N ASP A 81 3.18 13.19 -5.85
CA ASP A 81 1.71 13.21 -5.81
C ASP A 81 1.19 14.62 -5.46
N GLY A 82 0.65 15.31 -6.47
CA GLY A 82 0.10 16.66 -6.31
C GLY A 82 -1.12 16.73 -5.37
N ARG A 83 -1.95 15.68 -5.30
CA ARG A 83 -3.08 15.65 -4.36
C ARG A 83 -2.58 15.55 -2.92
N THR A 84 -1.56 14.72 -2.70
CA THR A 84 -0.90 14.61 -1.39
C THR A 84 -0.29 15.96 -1.00
N LEU A 85 0.41 16.65 -1.91
CA LEU A 85 0.94 17.98 -1.66
C LEU A 85 -0.16 18.98 -1.25
N LEU A 86 -1.26 19.07 -2.01
CA LEU A 86 -2.34 20.01 -1.70
C LEU A 86 -2.97 19.74 -0.32
N ASN A 87 -3.13 18.46 0.06
CA ASN A 87 -3.60 18.10 1.39
C ASN A 87 -2.62 18.49 2.50
N LEU A 88 -1.30 18.42 2.24
CA LEU A 88 -0.29 18.88 3.18
C LEU A 88 -0.30 20.40 3.32
N ILE A 89 -0.42 21.12 2.19
CA ILE A 89 -0.53 22.58 2.14
C ILE A 89 -1.75 23.06 2.93
N GLU A 90 -2.92 22.46 2.70
CA GLU A 90 -4.15 22.79 3.44
C GLU A 90 -3.96 22.62 4.96
N GLN A 91 -3.30 21.53 5.37
CA GLN A 91 -3.01 21.28 6.79
C GLN A 91 -2.06 22.32 7.38
N VAL A 92 -1.00 22.68 6.65
CA VAL A 92 -0.02 23.67 7.10
C VAL A 92 -0.64 25.07 7.13
N ALA A 93 -1.45 25.43 6.14
CA ALA A 93 -2.14 26.71 6.06
C ALA A 93 -3.17 26.91 7.19
N ALA A 94 -3.73 25.82 7.72
CA ALA A 94 -4.65 25.86 8.87
C ALA A 94 -3.95 26.10 10.22
N TRP A 95 -2.62 26.17 10.27
CA TRP A 95 -1.89 26.41 11.52
C TRP A 95 -1.77 27.91 11.82
N GLU A 96 -2.34 28.34 12.93
CA GLU A 96 -2.13 29.68 13.46
C GLU A 96 -0.70 29.80 14.03
N THR A 97 0.09 30.73 13.48
CA THR A 97 1.45 31.03 13.93
C THR A 97 1.90 32.40 13.46
N ASP A 98 2.70 33.08 14.28
CA ASP A 98 3.40 34.33 13.90
C ASP A 98 4.82 34.07 13.37
N THR A 99 5.29 32.82 13.44
CA THR A 99 6.65 32.42 13.07
C THR A 99 6.66 31.31 12.04
N LYS A 100 7.65 31.34 11.15
CA LYS A 100 7.91 30.24 10.20
C LYS A 100 8.35 28.97 10.93
N PHE A 101 7.87 27.83 10.48
CA PHE A 101 8.26 26.52 10.94
C PHE A 101 9.53 26.05 10.23
N ASP A 102 10.38 25.39 11.00
CA ASP A 102 11.52 24.64 10.50
C ASP A 102 11.12 23.20 10.12
N LYS A 103 12.04 22.49 9.47
CA LYS A 103 11.84 21.11 9.04
C LYS A 103 11.44 20.18 10.20
N ALA A 104 12.03 20.36 11.39
CA ALA A 104 11.74 19.52 12.55
C ALA A 104 10.32 19.72 13.08
N THR A 105 9.85 20.97 13.17
CA THR A 105 8.50 21.30 13.62
C THR A 105 7.45 20.83 12.63
N LEU A 106 7.72 21.00 11.33
CA LEU A 106 6.86 20.51 10.25
C LEU A 106 6.63 18.99 10.37
N SER A 107 7.72 18.20 10.43
CA SER A 107 7.64 16.74 10.53
C SER A 107 6.88 16.30 11.78
N THR A 108 7.17 16.91 12.94
CA THR A 108 6.52 16.54 14.21
C THR A 108 5.01 16.78 14.17
N ARG A 109 4.57 17.92 13.59
CA ARG A 109 3.14 18.27 13.53
C ARG A 109 2.38 17.43 12.51
N LEU A 110 2.97 17.16 11.35
CA LEU A 110 2.35 16.31 10.32
C LEU A 110 2.27 14.84 10.75
N MET A 111 3.32 14.29 11.37
CA MET A 111 3.34 12.90 11.87
C MET A 111 2.25 12.63 12.91
N ARG A 112 2.01 13.59 13.82
CA ARG A 112 0.95 13.46 14.85
C ARG A 112 -0.46 13.32 14.24
N ARG A 113 -0.66 13.79 13.00
CA ARG A 113 -1.94 13.76 12.28
C ARG A 113 -2.01 12.66 11.22
N ALA A 114 -0.90 12.29 10.57
CA ALA A 114 -0.81 11.14 9.66
C ALA A 114 -1.20 9.83 10.35
N ALA A 115 -0.78 9.62 11.60
CA ALA A 115 -1.21 8.49 12.43
C ALA A 115 -2.74 8.42 12.67
N GLN A 116 -3.46 9.53 12.45
CA GLN A 116 -4.93 9.58 12.53
C GLN A 116 -5.62 9.49 11.16
N TYR A 117 -4.92 9.79 10.06
CA TYR A 117 -5.48 9.92 8.71
C TYR A 117 -5.12 8.79 7.74
N ASP A 118 -4.06 8.01 7.98
CA ASP A 118 -3.63 6.93 7.07
C ASP A 118 -4.47 5.64 7.22
N LYS A 119 -5.77 5.79 6.96
CA LYS A 119 -6.72 4.70 6.72
C LYS A 119 -7.09 4.58 5.24
N SER A 120 -6.38 5.27 4.33
CA SER A 120 -6.68 5.28 2.90
C SER A 120 -5.72 4.43 2.05
N GLY A 121 -5.86 3.09 2.19
CA GLY A 121 -5.86 2.12 1.09
C GLY A 121 -4.58 1.91 0.26
N ASP A 122 -4.33 2.74 -0.75
CA ASP A 122 -3.63 2.29 -1.96
C ASP A 122 -2.09 2.16 -1.83
N SER A 123 -1.42 3.11 -1.17
CA SER A 123 0.03 3.01 -0.92
C SER A 123 0.36 1.82 0.00
N HIS A 124 -0.48 1.65 1.02
CA HIS A 124 -0.46 0.51 1.93
C HIS A 124 -0.61 -0.83 1.18
N TYR A 125 -1.56 -0.94 0.25
CA TYR A 125 -1.77 -2.15 -0.55
C TYR A 125 -0.55 -2.48 -1.44
N ASN A 126 0.09 -1.47 -2.02
CA ASN A 126 1.25 -1.67 -2.88
C ASN A 126 2.47 -2.18 -2.11
N LEU A 127 2.76 -1.60 -0.94
CA LEU A 127 3.90 -2.02 -0.11
C LEU A 127 3.70 -3.42 0.47
N ILE A 128 2.50 -3.74 0.99
CA ILE A 128 2.24 -5.08 1.54
C ILE A 128 2.24 -6.15 0.45
N SER A 129 1.78 -5.80 -0.76
CA SER A 129 1.86 -6.67 -1.94
C SER A 129 3.31 -6.91 -2.35
N ALA A 130 4.15 -5.88 -2.35
CA ALA A 130 5.58 -5.99 -2.64
C ALA A 130 6.30 -6.89 -1.61
N LEU A 131 6.09 -6.67 -0.31
CA LEU A 131 6.61 -7.53 0.75
C LEU A 131 6.24 -9.00 0.52
N HIS A 132 4.96 -9.27 0.25
CA HIS A 132 4.45 -10.62 0.06
C HIS A 132 5.03 -11.29 -1.20
N LYS A 133 5.19 -10.53 -2.29
CA LYS A 133 5.83 -11.01 -3.53
C LYS A 133 7.31 -11.30 -3.32
N SER A 134 8.04 -10.46 -2.59
CA SER A 134 9.45 -10.69 -2.25
C SER A 134 9.64 -11.95 -1.40
N VAL A 135 8.80 -12.15 -0.38
CA VAL A 135 8.81 -13.39 0.41
C VAL A 135 8.53 -14.60 -0.49
N ARG A 136 7.48 -14.56 -1.32
CA ARG A 136 7.14 -15.65 -2.26
C ARG A 136 8.27 -15.92 -3.28
N GLY A 137 8.94 -14.87 -3.74
CA GLY A 137 10.08 -14.92 -4.66
C GLY A 137 11.39 -15.35 -4.00
N SER A 138 11.38 -15.62 -2.70
CA SER A 138 12.55 -15.98 -1.90
C SER A 138 13.68 -14.93 -1.93
N ASP A 139 13.29 -13.65 -1.91
CA ASP A 139 14.20 -12.51 -1.86
C ASP A 139 14.15 -11.88 -0.44
N PRO A 140 15.06 -12.29 0.48
CA PRO A 140 15.06 -11.79 1.85
C PRO A 140 15.44 -10.30 1.95
N ASP A 141 16.32 -9.82 1.05
CA ASP A 141 16.79 -8.44 1.04
C ASP A 141 15.64 -7.49 0.65
N ALA A 142 14.95 -7.80 -0.45
CA ALA A 142 13.77 -7.03 -0.85
C ALA A 142 12.63 -7.15 0.16
N ALA A 143 12.43 -8.32 0.76
CA ALA A 143 11.40 -8.49 1.79
C ALA A 143 11.67 -7.59 3.02
N LEU A 144 12.91 -7.55 3.52
CA LEU A 144 13.27 -6.65 4.62
C LEU A 144 13.14 -5.18 4.22
N TYR A 145 13.52 -4.82 3.00
CA TYR A 145 13.35 -3.45 2.50
C TYR A 145 11.88 -3.00 2.53
N TRP A 146 10.95 -3.81 2.01
CA TRP A 146 9.53 -3.48 2.02
C TRP A 146 8.94 -3.47 3.43
N PHE A 147 9.35 -4.41 4.28
CA PHE A 147 8.96 -4.41 5.70
C PHE A 147 9.40 -3.12 6.41
N ALA A 148 10.65 -2.71 6.24
CA ALA A 148 11.17 -1.47 6.82
C ALA A 148 10.45 -0.23 6.26
N ARG A 149 10.23 -0.17 4.94
CA ARG A 149 9.44 0.91 4.30
C ARG A 149 8.05 1.06 4.90
N MET A 150 7.40 -0.05 5.27
CA MET A 150 6.09 -0.01 5.92
C MET A 150 6.19 0.48 7.36
N LEU A 151 7.18 0.03 8.14
CA LEU A 151 7.40 0.52 9.50
C LEU A 151 7.68 2.03 9.53
N GLU A 152 8.61 2.50 8.70
CA GLU A 152 8.93 3.93 8.58
C GLU A 152 7.75 4.74 8.01
N GLY A 153 6.89 4.08 7.23
CA GLY A 153 5.63 4.63 6.74
C GLY A 153 4.53 4.74 7.81
N GLY A 154 4.78 4.29 9.04
CA GLY A 154 3.82 4.35 10.15
C GLY A 154 2.81 3.20 10.20
N GLU A 155 3.09 2.10 9.48
CA GLU A 155 2.24 0.91 9.50
C GLU A 155 2.17 0.31 10.92
N ASP A 156 0.97 -0.12 11.35
CA ASP A 156 0.83 -0.86 12.60
C ASP A 156 1.61 -2.19 12.51
N PRO A 157 2.63 -2.43 13.36
CA PRO A 157 3.39 -3.68 13.29
C PRO A 157 2.52 -4.92 13.58
N ARG A 158 1.36 -4.77 14.25
CA ARG A 158 0.39 -5.86 14.41
C ARG A 158 -0.31 -6.20 13.10
N PHE A 159 -0.51 -5.22 12.22
CA PHE A 159 -0.95 -5.49 10.85
C PHE A 159 0.09 -6.32 10.11
N LEU A 160 1.36 -5.93 10.16
CA LEU A 160 2.46 -6.68 9.54
C LEU A 160 2.55 -8.10 10.11
N ALA A 161 2.46 -8.27 11.43
CA ALA A 161 2.46 -9.58 12.08
C ALA A 161 1.37 -10.51 11.52
N ARG A 162 0.12 -10.01 11.36
CA ARG A 162 -0.97 -10.79 10.75
C ARG A 162 -0.64 -11.22 9.32
N ARG A 163 -0.04 -10.33 8.53
CA ARG A 163 0.31 -10.60 7.12
C ARG A 163 1.48 -11.58 7.01
N ILE A 164 2.47 -11.47 7.89
CA ILE A 164 3.61 -12.38 8.00
C ILE A 164 3.12 -13.79 8.37
N THR A 165 2.26 -13.91 9.40
CA THR A 165 1.65 -15.21 9.76
C THR A 165 0.82 -15.80 8.61
N ARG A 166 0.15 -14.94 7.82
CA ARG A 166 -0.59 -15.39 6.64
C ARG A 166 0.33 -16.00 5.57
N MET A 167 1.48 -15.37 5.28
CA MET A 167 2.47 -15.89 4.32
C MET A 167 2.98 -17.27 4.76
N ALA A 168 3.15 -17.51 6.08
CA ALA A 168 3.56 -18.81 6.59
C ALA A 168 2.60 -19.95 6.23
N VAL A 169 1.29 -19.71 6.25
CA VAL A 169 0.29 -20.74 5.93
C VAL A 169 -0.06 -20.81 4.44
N GLU A 170 0.14 -19.72 3.70
CA GLU A 170 -0.24 -19.60 2.28
C GLU A 170 0.89 -19.96 1.31
N ASP A 171 2.11 -19.46 1.58
CA ASP A 171 3.25 -19.58 0.66
C ASP A 171 4.27 -20.62 1.10
N ILE A 172 4.30 -20.99 2.39
CA ILE A 172 5.21 -22.01 2.94
C ILE A 172 4.44 -23.31 3.21
N GLY A 173 3.35 -23.22 3.99
CA GLY A 173 2.44 -24.32 4.24
C GLY A 173 3.13 -25.57 4.79
N LEU A 174 2.88 -26.73 4.18
CA LEU A 174 3.47 -28.01 4.63
C LEU A 174 4.89 -28.25 4.10
N ALA A 175 5.46 -27.35 3.28
CA ALA A 175 6.87 -27.46 2.91
C ALA A 175 7.79 -27.21 4.11
N ASP A 176 7.34 -26.37 5.05
CA ASP A 176 7.95 -26.22 6.36
C ASP A 176 6.88 -25.88 7.43
N PRO A 177 6.37 -26.90 8.15
CA PRO A 177 5.33 -26.71 9.16
C PRO A 177 5.74 -25.80 10.35
N GLN A 178 7.03 -25.57 10.59
CA GLN A 178 7.49 -24.72 11.69
C GLN A 178 7.30 -23.22 11.41
N ALA A 179 7.15 -22.84 10.14
CA ALA A 179 7.03 -21.44 9.72
C ALA A 179 5.91 -20.69 10.44
N GLN A 180 4.75 -21.33 10.65
CA GLN A 180 3.65 -20.72 11.41
C GLN A 180 4.03 -20.47 12.87
N GLY A 181 4.73 -21.42 13.50
CA GLY A 181 5.21 -21.30 14.88
C GLY A 181 6.19 -20.15 15.05
N VAL A 182 7.16 -20.03 14.14
CA VAL A 182 8.13 -18.91 14.12
C VAL A 182 7.41 -17.57 14.04
N CYS A 183 6.43 -17.44 13.14
CA CYS A 183 5.68 -16.19 12.99
C CYS A 183 4.86 -15.83 14.24
N LEU A 184 4.22 -16.82 14.87
CA LEU A 184 3.46 -16.60 16.10
C LEU A 184 4.37 -16.21 17.26
N GLN A 185 5.52 -16.88 17.42
CA GLN A 185 6.52 -16.54 18.44
C GLN A 185 7.12 -15.14 18.24
N SER A 186 7.41 -14.75 17.00
CA SER A 186 7.86 -13.40 16.66
C SER A 186 6.81 -12.35 16.98
N TRP A 187 5.54 -12.61 16.65
CA TRP A 187 4.44 -11.70 17.01
C TRP A 187 4.29 -11.60 18.54
N GLU A 188 4.29 -12.73 19.23
CA GLU A 188 4.27 -12.79 20.68
C GLU A 188 5.43 -12.05 21.34
N THR A 189 6.60 -12.05 20.72
CA THR A 189 7.76 -11.28 21.16
C THR A 189 7.52 -9.79 20.96
N TYR A 190 6.97 -9.39 19.81
CA TYR A 190 6.57 -7.99 19.57
C TYR A 190 5.54 -7.49 20.59
N GLU A 191 4.51 -8.27 20.93
CA GLU A 191 3.50 -7.85 21.92
C GLU A 191 4.10 -7.64 23.32
N ARG A 192 5.23 -8.29 23.63
CA ARG A 192 5.93 -8.15 24.92
C ARG A 192 6.93 -7.00 24.94
N LEU A 193 7.63 -6.76 23.83
CA LEU A 193 8.68 -5.74 23.75
C LEU A 193 8.15 -4.37 23.28
N GLY A 194 7.15 -4.35 22.41
CA GLY A 194 6.69 -3.14 21.73
C GLY A 194 7.68 -2.61 20.69
N SER A 195 7.40 -1.43 20.16
CA SER A 195 8.29 -0.74 19.23
C SER A 195 9.28 0.17 19.99
N PRO A 196 10.54 0.28 19.53
CA PRO A 196 11.11 -0.38 18.33
C PRO A 196 11.66 -1.80 18.56
N GLU A 197 11.92 -2.22 19.80
CA GLU A 197 12.72 -3.43 20.09
C GLU A 197 12.10 -4.73 19.54
N GLY A 198 10.78 -4.84 19.57
CA GLY A 198 10.02 -5.99 19.09
C GLY A 198 9.95 -6.11 17.58
N GLU A 199 10.21 -5.04 16.82
CA GLU A 199 10.15 -5.05 15.36
C GLU A 199 11.20 -5.98 14.76
N LEU A 200 12.35 -6.12 15.43
CA LEU A 200 13.40 -7.04 15.03
C LEU A 200 12.92 -8.51 15.04
N ALA A 201 12.02 -8.88 15.95
CA ALA A 201 11.44 -10.23 15.98
C ALA A 201 10.56 -10.48 14.75
N LEU A 202 9.81 -9.47 14.29
CA LEU A 202 9.02 -9.54 13.07
C LEU A 202 9.92 -9.59 11.83
N ALA A 203 10.99 -8.79 11.79
CA ALA A 203 12.00 -8.84 10.73
C ALA A 203 12.64 -10.25 10.62
N GLN A 204 12.94 -10.89 11.75
CA GLN A 204 13.44 -12.26 11.78
C GLN A 204 12.45 -13.25 11.15
N ALA A 205 11.15 -13.11 11.42
CA ALA A 205 10.12 -13.94 10.79
C ALA A 205 10.03 -13.68 9.28
N VAL A 206 10.11 -12.43 8.82
CA VAL A 206 10.14 -12.10 7.38
C VAL A 206 11.31 -12.79 6.68
N THR A 207 12.52 -12.68 7.22
CA THR A 207 13.72 -13.33 6.67
C THR A 207 13.58 -14.85 6.66
N TYR A 208 13.06 -15.44 7.74
CA TYR A 208 12.79 -16.87 7.81
C TYR A 208 11.88 -17.33 6.67
N LEU A 209 10.74 -16.66 6.49
CA LEU A 209 9.78 -17.01 5.44
C LEU A 209 10.35 -16.83 4.04
N ALA A 210 11.15 -15.78 3.80
CA ALA A 210 11.81 -15.56 2.52
C ALA A 210 12.77 -16.72 2.18
N LEU A 211 13.48 -17.27 3.17
CA LEU A 211 14.42 -18.38 2.98
C LEU A 211 13.77 -19.78 3.02
N ALA A 212 12.55 -19.90 3.56
CA ALA A 212 11.85 -21.18 3.70
C ALA A 212 11.46 -21.81 2.34
N PRO A 213 11.34 -23.15 2.26
CA PRO A 213 10.85 -23.82 1.05
C PRO A 213 9.39 -23.42 0.78
N LYS A 214 9.06 -23.13 -0.50
CA LYS A 214 7.74 -22.62 -0.88
C LYS A 214 6.77 -23.74 -1.25
N SER A 215 5.55 -23.68 -0.75
CA SER A 215 4.44 -24.51 -1.20
C SER A 215 3.10 -23.84 -0.92
N ASN A 216 2.34 -23.61 -1.99
CA ASN A 216 0.96 -23.16 -1.91
C ASN A 216 -0.06 -24.31 -2.07
N ALA A 217 0.39 -25.57 -1.99
CA ALA A 217 -0.44 -26.74 -2.29
C ALA A 217 -1.68 -26.81 -1.40
N THR A 218 -1.53 -26.56 -0.08
CA THR A 218 -2.65 -26.51 0.87
C THR A 218 -3.63 -25.38 0.53
N TYR A 219 -3.12 -24.21 0.16
CA TYR A 219 -3.95 -23.06 -0.22
C TYR A 219 -4.78 -23.35 -1.48
N VAL A 220 -4.16 -23.90 -2.52
CA VAL A 220 -4.83 -24.28 -3.76
C VAL A 220 -5.85 -25.39 -3.52
N ALA A 221 -5.47 -26.44 -2.78
CA ALA A 221 -6.36 -27.56 -2.45
C ALA A 221 -7.60 -27.10 -1.66
N TYR A 222 -7.41 -26.24 -0.65
CA TYR A 222 -8.52 -25.68 0.12
C TYR A 222 -9.45 -24.82 -0.74
N LYS A 223 -8.90 -23.99 -1.63
CA LYS A 223 -9.69 -23.19 -2.57
C LYS A 223 -10.53 -24.07 -3.51
N ALA A 224 -9.94 -25.15 -4.03
CA ALA A 224 -10.64 -26.11 -4.88
C ALA A 224 -11.78 -26.82 -4.11
N ALA A 225 -11.52 -27.30 -2.89
CA ALA A 225 -12.52 -27.93 -2.04
C ALA A 225 -13.69 -26.98 -1.72
N ARG A 226 -13.40 -25.71 -1.41
CA ARG A 226 -14.41 -24.67 -1.18
C ARG A 226 -15.26 -24.40 -2.42
N ASN A 227 -14.67 -24.42 -3.60
CA ASN A 227 -15.41 -24.25 -4.86
C ASN A 227 -16.31 -25.44 -5.16
N ALA A 228 -15.82 -26.67 -4.99
CA ALA A 228 -16.62 -27.88 -5.15
C ALA A 228 -17.84 -27.87 -4.19
N ALA A 229 -17.61 -27.60 -2.90
CA ALA A 229 -18.68 -27.54 -1.90
C ALA A 229 -19.77 -26.50 -2.21
N LYS A 230 -19.42 -25.37 -2.86
CA LYS A 230 -20.41 -24.37 -3.31
C LYS A 230 -21.27 -24.89 -4.47
N GLN A 231 -20.70 -25.73 -5.34
CA GLN A 231 -21.39 -26.27 -6.51
C GLN A 231 -22.25 -27.48 -6.15
N THR A 232 -21.83 -28.29 -5.17
CA THR A 232 -22.48 -29.56 -4.79
C THR A 232 -23.32 -29.48 -3.52
N GLY A 233 -23.57 -28.27 -2.98
CA GLY A 233 -24.03 -28.05 -1.60
C GLY A 233 -25.35 -28.70 -1.15
N SER A 234 -26.15 -29.28 -2.04
CA SER A 234 -27.37 -30.05 -1.68
C SER A 234 -27.14 -31.57 -1.63
N GLU A 235 -25.96 -32.04 -2.01
CA GLU A 235 -25.65 -33.48 -2.01
C GLU A 235 -25.50 -33.98 -0.56
N PRO A 236 -26.24 -35.04 -0.18
CA PRO A 236 -26.06 -35.63 1.13
C PRO A 236 -24.70 -36.33 1.22
N PRO A 237 -24.07 -36.40 2.41
CA PRO A 237 -22.86 -37.18 2.59
C PRO A 237 -23.09 -38.66 2.23
N PRO A 238 -22.04 -39.37 1.76
CA PRO A 238 -22.15 -40.80 1.49
C PRO A 238 -22.53 -41.57 2.78
N LYS A 239 -23.17 -42.74 2.61
CA LYS A 239 -23.63 -43.56 3.75
C LYS A 239 -22.48 -44.14 4.60
N HIS A 240 -21.26 -44.15 4.08
CA HIS A 240 -20.04 -44.65 4.71
C HIS A 240 -18.84 -43.85 4.21
#